data_AF-A0A1A0J5A8-F1
#
_entry.id   AF-A0A1A0J5A8-F1
#
_cell.length_a   1.000
_cell.length_b   1.000
_cell.length_c   1.000
_cell.angle_alpha   90.00
_cell.angle_beta   90.00
_cell.angle_gamma   90.00
#
_symmetry.space_group_name_H-M   'P 1'
#
loop_
_entity.id
_entity.type
_entity.pdbx_description
1 polymer ?
#
loop_
_entity_poly.entity_id
_entity_poly.type
_entity_poly.pdbx_seq_one_letter_code
_entity_poly.pdbx_strand_id
1 'polypeptide(L)'
;MFHEFKKLYGTAAVPAIRFEAVQDLTALDWRKVDDPSEIPSEPGVYAWVDTEGFVRYHGSGRGAAGLHGRLRNQLSWRRNQRERIAAAETDDDVDRWFRAAIESPAIRLTAETDCELWVAVAMDPPWVLGTAEDDDLPTTALGWETFISELSHLTTGRRSLLGGGAWESKPGTLGEKMERVAWSRLQQVLKYGK
;
A
#
# COMPACT_ATOMS: atom_id res chain seq x y z
N MET A 1 -8.49 19.36 -26.69
CA MET A 1 -8.92 18.19 -25.90
C MET A 1 -7.74 17.35 -25.39
N PHE A 2 -6.83 16.86 -26.24
CA PHE A 2 -5.63 16.10 -25.80
C PHE A 2 -4.67 16.88 -24.87
N HIS A 3 -4.50 18.18 -25.12
CA HIS A 3 -3.61 19.04 -24.33
C HIS A 3 -4.13 19.31 -22.90
N GLU A 4 -5.45 19.23 -22.69
CA GLU A 4 -6.07 19.42 -21.38
C GLU A 4 -6.01 18.15 -20.52
N PHE A 5 -6.06 16.95 -21.13
CA PHE A 5 -5.84 15.70 -20.40
C PHE A 5 -4.42 15.60 -19.85
N LYS A 6 -3.39 16.02 -20.60
CA LYS A 6 -2.00 16.06 -20.10
C LYS A 6 -1.81 17.03 -18.92
N LYS A 7 -2.62 18.09 -18.81
CA LYS A 7 -2.57 19.05 -17.68
C LYS A 7 -2.99 18.44 -16.34
N LEU A 8 -3.78 17.37 -16.34
CA LEU A 8 -4.21 16.68 -15.11
C LEU A 8 -3.16 15.72 -14.54
N TYR A 9 -2.17 15.29 -15.33
CA TYR A 9 -1.12 14.36 -14.90
C TYR A 9 -0.18 14.94 -13.83
N GLY A 10 -0.25 16.26 -13.56
CA GLY A 10 0.58 16.94 -12.56
C GLY A 10 -0.16 17.53 -11.36
N THR A 11 -1.50 17.46 -11.29
CA THR A 11 -2.28 18.16 -10.26
C THR A 11 -2.50 17.35 -8.99
N ALA A 12 -2.26 16.04 -9.01
CA ALA A 12 -2.42 15.15 -7.86
C ALA A 12 -1.05 14.73 -7.31
N ALA A 13 -0.49 15.51 -6.39
CA ALA A 13 0.55 15.01 -5.52
C ALA A 13 -0.12 14.11 -4.46
N VAL A 14 0.26 12.83 -4.44
CA VAL A 14 -0.10 11.88 -3.37
C VAL A 14 1.07 11.86 -2.39
N PRO A 15 0.96 12.52 -1.22
CA PRO A 15 1.95 12.35 -0.16
C PRO A 15 2.03 10.88 0.21
N ALA A 16 3.25 10.35 0.30
CA ALA A 16 3.50 8.94 0.55
C ALA A 16 4.50 8.79 1.69
N ILE A 17 4.25 7.82 2.57
CA ILE A 17 5.17 7.44 3.63
C ILE A 17 6.39 6.72 3.02
N ARG A 18 7.58 6.96 3.58
CA ARG A 18 8.77 6.18 3.22
C ARG A 18 8.62 4.73 3.70
N PHE A 19 9.04 3.78 2.88
CA PHE A 19 8.91 2.37 3.20
C PHE A 19 9.75 1.97 4.42
N GLU A 20 10.95 2.54 4.59
CA GLU A 20 11.78 2.35 5.79
C GLU A 20 11.01 2.69 7.07
N ALA A 21 10.26 3.81 7.07
CA ALA A 21 9.43 4.17 8.21
C ALA A 21 8.30 3.15 8.45
N VAL A 22 7.72 2.58 7.39
CA VAL A 22 6.74 1.49 7.52
C VAL A 22 7.39 0.27 8.17
N GLN A 23 8.59 -0.12 7.72
CA GLN A 23 9.33 -1.25 8.30
C GLN A 23 9.63 -1.03 9.79
N ASP A 24 10.09 0.15 10.18
CA ASP A 24 10.42 0.47 11.58
C ASP A 24 9.18 0.53 12.48
N LEU A 25 8.10 1.15 11.98
CA LEU A 25 6.89 1.37 12.75
C LEU A 25 6.08 0.09 12.89
N THR A 26 6.02 -0.76 11.87
CA THR A 26 5.35 -2.07 11.96
C THR A 26 6.22 -3.12 12.62
N ALA A 27 7.54 -3.06 12.40
CA ALA A 27 8.52 -4.09 12.78
C ALA A 27 8.16 -5.50 12.24
N LEU A 28 7.43 -5.55 11.12
CA LEU A 28 7.12 -6.79 10.44
C LEU A 28 8.30 -7.25 9.59
N ASP A 29 8.41 -8.56 9.36
CA ASP A 29 9.38 -9.14 8.44
C ASP A 29 8.93 -8.93 6.98
N TRP A 30 9.27 -7.76 6.45
CA TRP A 30 8.95 -7.38 5.08
C TRP A 30 9.95 -8.01 4.10
N ARG A 31 9.43 -8.73 3.11
CA ARG A 31 10.21 -9.32 2.02
C ARG A 31 9.80 -8.77 0.67
N LYS A 32 10.79 -8.47 -0.15
CA LYS A 32 10.57 -8.19 -1.57
C LYS A 32 10.13 -9.45 -2.29
N VAL A 33 9.25 -9.31 -3.27
CA VAL A 33 8.73 -10.40 -4.11
C VAL A 33 9.04 -10.07 -5.56
N ASP A 34 9.88 -10.89 -6.18
CA ASP A 34 10.22 -10.78 -7.60
C ASP A 34 9.53 -11.88 -8.43
N ASP A 35 9.19 -13.01 -7.81
CA ASP A 35 8.46 -14.11 -8.43
C ASP A 35 7.12 -14.42 -7.72
N PRO A 36 6.00 -14.65 -8.45
CA PRO A 36 4.72 -14.99 -7.84
C PRO A 36 4.72 -16.21 -6.89
N SER A 37 5.66 -17.15 -7.07
CA SER A 37 5.84 -18.31 -6.20
C SER A 37 6.41 -17.95 -4.83
N GLU A 38 7.02 -16.78 -4.67
CA GLU A 38 7.53 -16.25 -3.41
C GLU A 38 6.42 -15.60 -2.56
N ILE A 39 5.21 -15.41 -3.10
CA ILE A 39 4.10 -14.79 -2.38
C ILE A 39 3.58 -15.77 -1.32
N PRO A 40 3.56 -15.39 -0.02
CA PRO A 40 3.04 -16.26 1.02
C PRO A 40 1.54 -16.54 0.83
N SER A 41 1.11 -17.74 1.23
CA SER A 41 -0.31 -18.13 1.19
C SER A 41 -1.10 -17.56 2.37
N GLU A 42 -0.40 -17.09 3.40
CA GLU A 42 -0.93 -16.62 4.66
C GLU A 42 -1.59 -15.23 4.52
N PRO A 43 -2.54 -14.89 5.40
CA PRO A 43 -3.03 -13.53 5.53
C PRO A 43 -1.89 -12.57 5.88
N GLY A 44 -1.91 -11.39 5.27
CA GLY A 44 -0.88 -10.39 5.51
C GLY A 44 -1.12 -9.11 4.74
N VAL A 45 -0.10 -8.25 4.77
CA VAL A 45 -0.11 -6.95 4.10
C VAL A 45 0.91 -6.92 2.97
N TYR A 46 0.67 -6.02 2.03
CA TYR A 46 1.59 -5.76 0.93
C TYR A 46 1.71 -4.27 0.67
N ALA A 47 2.86 -3.87 0.14
CA ALA A 47 3.17 -2.51 -0.26
C ALA A 47 3.82 -2.53 -1.66
N TRP A 48 3.44 -1.56 -2.49
CA TRP A 48 4.13 -1.24 -3.72
C TRP A 48 4.96 0.02 -3.48
N VAL A 49 6.28 -0.15 -3.59
CA VAL A 49 7.27 0.87 -3.24
C VAL A 49 7.95 1.34 -4.51
N ASP A 50 7.99 2.64 -4.76
CA ASP A 50 8.70 3.17 -5.94
C ASP A 50 10.22 3.19 -5.74
N THR A 51 10.93 3.60 -6.79
CA THR A 51 12.40 3.68 -6.80
C THR A 51 12.97 4.74 -5.86
N GLU A 52 12.16 5.67 -5.38
CA GLU A 52 12.53 6.68 -4.38
C GLU A 52 12.27 6.20 -2.94
N GLY A 53 11.75 4.98 -2.77
CA GLY A 53 11.46 4.37 -1.47
C GLY A 53 10.12 4.78 -0.87
N PHE A 54 9.20 5.33 -1.66
CA PHE A 54 7.87 5.74 -1.19
C PHE A 54 6.80 4.68 -1.45
N VAL A 55 5.93 4.46 -0.46
CA VAL A 55 4.79 3.55 -0.60
C VAL A 55 3.71 4.21 -1.46
N ARG A 56 3.55 3.74 -2.70
CA ARG A 56 2.54 4.24 -3.65
C ARG A 56 1.18 3.57 -3.51
N TYR A 57 1.17 2.33 -3.03
CA TYR A 57 -0.04 1.59 -2.77
C TYR A 57 0.21 0.55 -1.68
N HIS A 58 -0.77 0.30 -0.83
CA HIS A 58 -0.73 -0.81 0.12
C HIS A 58 -2.09 -1.51 0.17
N GLY A 59 -2.10 -2.74 0.65
CA GLY A 59 -3.34 -3.47 0.89
C GLY A 59 -3.11 -4.72 1.72
N SER A 60 -4.17 -5.52 1.88
CA SER A 60 -4.09 -6.82 2.55
C SER A 60 -4.59 -7.98 1.70
N GLY A 61 -4.03 -9.16 1.95
CA GLY A 61 -4.58 -10.46 1.56
C GLY A 61 -5.23 -11.13 2.77
N ARG A 62 -6.47 -11.61 2.62
CA ARG A 62 -7.29 -12.12 3.75
C ARG A 62 -7.86 -13.50 3.45
N GLY A 63 -8.31 -14.19 4.50
CA GLY A 63 -8.97 -15.50 4.40
C GLY A 63 -8.02 -16.61 3.97
N ALA A 64 -8.57 -17.75 3.58
CA ALA A 64 -7.81 -18.99 3.31
C ALA A 64 -6.82 -18.89 2.14
N ALA A 65 -7.02 -17.95 1.21
CA ALA A 65 -6.10 -17.72 0.11
C ALA A 65 -5.05 -16.64 0.41
N GLY A 66 -5.23 -15.86 1.48
CA GLY A 66 -4.27 -14.86 1.98
C GLY A 66 -3.70 -13.92 0.93
N LEU A 67 -2.41 -13.62 1.07
CA LEU A 67 -1.64 -12.78 0.15
C LEU A 67 -1.56 -13.39 -1.25
N HIS A 68 -1.33 -14.70 -1.36
CA HIS A 68 -1.25 -15.39 -2.65
C HIS A 68 -2.51 -15.20 -3.49
N GLY A 69 -3.70 -15.42 -2.93
CA GLY A 69 -4.97 -15.23 -3.64
C GLY A 69 -5.19 -13.80 -4.10
N ARG A 70 -4.75 -12.82 -3.32
CA ARG A 70 -4.88 -11.38 -3.64
C ARG A 70 -3.89 -10.92 -4.71
N LEU A 71 -2.67 -11.44 -4.69
CA LEU A 71 -1.53 -10.92 -5.47
C LEU A 71 -1.14 -11.79 -6.66
N ARG A 72 -1.58 -13.05 -6.73
CA ARG A 72 -1.18 -14.04 -7.77
C ARG A 72 -1.20 -13.48 -9.20
N ASN A 73 -2.20 -12.68 -9.55
CA ASN A 73 -2.31 -12.12 -10.90
C ASN A 73 -1.75 -10.70 -11.02
N GLN A 74 -1.48 -9.99 -9.92
CA GLN A 74 -1.10 -8.58 -9.96
C GLN A 74 0.27 -8.36 -10.61
N LEU A 75 1.26 -9.23 -10.37
CA LEU A 75 2.57 -9.16 -11.02
C LEU A 75 2.47 -9.35 -12.55
N SER A 76 1.63 -10.30 -12.99
CA SER A 76 1.37 -10.55 -14.41
C SER A 76 0.63 -9.38 -15.07
N TRP A 77 -0.41 -8.88 -14.42
CA TRP A 77 -1.17 -7.71 -14.90
C TRP A 77 -0.31 -6.46 -14.99
N ARG A 78 0.57 -6.22 -14.00
CA ARG A 78 1.55 -5.12 -14.03
C ARG A 78 2.48 -5.22 -15.23
N ARG A 79 3.05 -6.41 -15.48
CA ARG A 79 3.96 -6.63 -16.62
C ARG A 79 3.25 -6.37 -17.95
N ASN A 80 2.08 -6.96 -18.14
CA ASN A 80 1.26 -6.76 -19.34
C ASN A 80 0.90 -5.28 -19.52
N GLN A 81 0.53 -4.59 -18.44
CA GLN A 81 0.21 -3.18 -18.48
C GLN A 81 1.41 -2.31 -18.85
N ARG A 82 2.61 -2.62 -18.36
CA ARG A 82 3.85 -1.92 -18.74
C ARG A 82 4.13 -2.05 -20.24
N GLU A 83 3.94 -3.25 -20.80
CA GLU A 83 4.08 -3.50 -22.24
C GLU A 83 3.05 -2.71 -23.06
N ARG A 84 1.80 -2.65 -22.58
CA ARG A 84 0.72 -1.88 -23.23
C ARG A 84 0.97 -0.37 -23.22
N ILE A 85 1.47 0.17 -22.10
CA ILE A 85 1.84 1.58 -21.99
C ILE A 85 2.98 1.90 -22.95
N ALA A 86 4.06 1.11 -22.93
CA ALA A 86 5.20 1.32 -23.83
C ALA A 86 4.79 1.28 -25.32
N ALA A 87 3.92 0.36 -25.70
CA ALA A 87 3.42 0.27 -27.07
C ALA A 87 2.50 1.44 -27.46
N ALA A 88 1.73 1.99 -26.50
CA ALA A 88 0.85 3.13 -26.73
C ALA A 88 1.60 4.47 -26.76
N GLU A 89 2.81 4.57 -26.19
CA GLU A 89 3.67 5.76 -26.31
C GLU A 89 4.30 5.90 -27.70
N THR A 90 4.45 4.79 -28.42
CA THR A 90 5.04 4.77 -29.76
C THR A 90 4.04 5.00 -30.90
N ASP A 91 2.74 5.02 -30.60
CA ASP A 91 1.66 4.93 -31.57
C ASP A 91 0.60 6.01 -31.24
N ASP A 92 0.24 6.88 -32.17
CA ASP A 92 -0.77 7.94 -31.98
C ASP A 92 -2.23 7.38 -31.94
N ASP A 93 -2.39 6.10 -31.58
CA ASP A 93 -3.68 5.41 -31.49
C ASP A 93 -4.35 5.63 -30.12
N VAL A 94 -5.34 6.52 -30.14
CA VAL A 94 -6.17 6.90 -29.00
C VAL A 94 -6.94 5.72 -28.40
N ASP A 95 -7.43 4.79 -29.22
CA ASP A 95 -8.20 3.64 -28.75
C ASP A 95 -7.31 2.64 -28.03
N ARG A 96 -6.07 2.46 -28.52
CA ARG A 96 -5.04 1.66 -27.85
C ARG A 96 -4.66 2.25 -26.50
N TRP A 97 -4.48 3.57 -26.45
CA TRP A 97 -4.20 4.31 -25.23
C TRP A 97 -5.36 4.21 -24.22
N PHE A 98 -6.60 4.36 -24.70
CA PHE A 98 -7.79 4.25 -23.86
C PHE A 98 -7.93 2.84 -23.29
N ARG A 99 -7.69 1.79 -24.10
CA ARG A 99 -7.69 0.41 -23.61
C ARG A 99 -6.64 0.19 -22.54
N ALA A 100 -5.41 0.72 -22.73
CA ALA A 100 -4.38 0.68 -21.70
C ALA A 100 -4.82 1.41 -20.42
N ALA A 101 -5.59 2.50 -20.52
CA ALA A 101 -6.06 3.26 -19.37
C ALA A 101 -7.18 2.59 -18.54
N ILE A 102 -7.86 1.55 -19.04
CA ILE A 102 -9.03 0.91 -18.39
C ILE A 102 -8.64 -0.02 -17.23
N GLU A 103 -7.36 -0.38 -17.07
CA GLU A 103 -6.94 -1.24 -15.95
C GLU A 103 -7.15 -0.59 -14.59
N SER A 104 -7.19 -1.43 -13.55
CA SER A 104 -7.24 -0.98 -12.15
C SER A 104 -6.21 0.13 -11.90
N PRO A 105 -6.59 1.28 -11.29
CA PRO A 105 -5.67 2.38 -11.03
C PRO A 105 -4.40 1.97 -10.29
N ALA A 106 -4.47 0.96 -9.42
CA ALA A 106 -3.30 0.42 -8.72
C ALA A 106 -2.32 -0.30 -9.66
N ILE A 107 -2.83 -1.11 -10.59
CA ILE A 107 -1.99 -1.81 -11.59
C ILE A 107 -1.35 -0.80 -12.54
N ARG A 108 -2.11 0.21 -12.94
CA ARG A 108 -1.59 1.29 -13.77
C ARG A 108 -0.51 2.10 -13.06
N LEU A 109 -0.80 2.59 -11.84
CA LEU A 109 0.16 3.34 -11.03
C LEU A 109 1.47 2.57 -10.86
N THR A 110 1.39 1.31 -10.45
CA THR A 110 2.57 0.47 -10.19
C THR A 110 3.34 0.07 -11.44
N ALA A 111 2.70 0.08 -12.62
CA ALA A 111 3.35 -0.09 -13.91
C ALA A 111 4.07 1.19 -14.38
N GLU A 112 3.46 2.36 -14.16
CA GLU A 112 4.01 3.67 -14.56
C GLU A 112 5.17 4.12 -13.65
N THR A 113 5.13 3.82 -12.35
CA THR A 113 6.15 4.28 -11.38
C THR A 113 7.21 3.23 -11.04
N ASP A 114 7.29 2.15 -11.84
CA ASP A 114 8.22 1.03 -11.66
C ASP A 114 8.31 0.50 -10.21
N CYS A 115 7.17 0.36 -9.55
CA CYS A 115 7.16 -0.07 -8.15
C CYS A 115 7.61 -1.52 -7.97
N GLU A 116 8.26 -1.77 -6.85
CA GLU A 116 8.60 -3.08 -6.32
C GLU A 116 7.52 -3.58 -5.36
N LEU A 117 7.22 -4.87 -5.40
CA LEU A 117 6.25 -5.50 -4.48
C LEU A 117 6.97 -5.98 -3.22
N TRP A 118 6.46 -5.56 -2.07
CA TRP A 118 6.88 -6.01 -0.75
C TRP A 118 5.71 -6.61 -0.01
N VAL A 119 5.93 -7.67 0.75
CA VAL A 119 4.89 -8.38 1.51
C VAL A 119 5.36 -8.69 2.93
N ALA A 120 4.42 -8.74 3.86
CA ALA A 120 4.66 -9.23 5.22
C ALA A 120 3.44 -10.03 5.70
N VAL A 121 3.70 -11.15 6.37
CA VAL A 121 2.63 -11.98 6.98
C VAL A 121 2.09 -11.27 8.22
N ALA A 122 0.78 -11.28 8.40
CA ALA A 122 0.17 -10.72 9.59
C ALA A 122 0.52 -11.57 10.82
N MET A 123 1.02 -10.93 11.86
CA MET A 123 1.36 -11.54 13.14
C MET A 123 1.01 -10.60 14.28
N ASP A 124 1.11 -11.08 15.52
CA ASP A 124 1.04 -10.20 16.68
C ASP A 124 2.19 -9.19 16.65
N PRO A 125 1.95 -7.90 16.97
CA PRO A 125 3.02 -6.91 16.97
C PRO A 125 4.17 -7.31 17.89
N PRO A 126 5.43 -7.20 17.44
CA PRO A 126 6.60 -7.53 18.27
C PRO A 126 6.94 -6.44 19.29
N TRP A 127 6.12 -5.41 19.39
CA TRP A 127 6.26 -4.27 20.29
C TRP A 127 5.06 -4.17 21.22
N VAL A 128 5.27 -3.54 22.37
CA VAL A 128 4.24 -3.27 23.39
C VAL A 128 4.10 -1.77 23.59
N LEU A 129 2.89 -1.25 23.75
CA LEU A 129 2.67 0.19 23.98
C LEU A 129 2.59 0.52 25.48
N GLY A 130 2.25 -0.46 26.32
CA GLY A 130 2.17 -0.26 27.78
C GLY A 130 1.01 0.65 28.20
N THR A 131 -0.02 0.73 27.36
CA THR A 131 -1.25 1.51 27.56
C THR A 131 -2.46 0.57 27.47
N ALA A 132 -3.66 1.05 27.85
CA ALA A 132 -4.91 0.30 27.66
C ALA A 132 -5.27 0.03 26.18
N GLU A 133 -4.41 0.46 25.24
CA GLU A 133 -4.56 0.29 23.80
C GLU A 133 -3.95 -1.04 23.31
N ASP A 134 -3.30 -1.82 24.19
CA ASP A 134 -2.70 -3.12 23.85
C ASP A 134 -3.77 -4.18 23.45
N ASP A 135 -5.04 -4.02 23.83
CA ASP A 135 -6.15 -4.89 23.39
C ASP A 135 -6.61 -4.59 21.94
N ASP A 136 -6.25 -3.42 21.41
CA ASP A 136 -6.64 -2.93 20.09
C ASP A 136 -5.51 -3.11 19.05
N LEU A 137 -4.50 -3.93 19.31
CA LEU A 137 -3.34 -4.11 18.44
C LEU A 137 -3.67 -4.73 17.07
N PRO A 138 -2.93 -4.38 15.99
CA PRO A 138 -3.13 -4.97 14.67
C PRO A 138 -2.62 -6.42 14.65
N THR A 139 -3.50 -7.39 14.87
CA THR A 139 -3.16 -8.83 14.82
C THR A 139 -3.64 -9.52 13.55
N THR A 140 -4.43 -8.81 12.73
CA THR A 140 -5.00 -9.34 11.49
C THR A 140 -4.46 -8.60 10.28
N ALA A 141 -4.54 -9.23 9.10
CA ALA A 141 -4.15 -8.59 7.84
C ALA A 141 -4.87 -7.26 7.58
N LEU A 142 -6.16 -7.19 7.92
CA LEU A 142 -6.94 -5.94 7.85
C LEU A 142 -6.46 -4.94 8.90
N GLY A 143 -6.23 -5.37 10.15
CA GLY A 143 -5.69 -4.50 11.20
C GLY A 143 -4.37 -3.85 10.80
N TRP A 144 -3.42 -4.65 10.28
CA TRP A 144 -2.14 -4.15 9.79
C TRP A 144 -2.29 -3.20 8.60
N GLU A 145 -3.17 -3.49 7.63
CA GLU A 145 -3.45 -2.58 6.51
C GLU A 145 -3.99 -1.23 7.01
N THR A 146 -4.97 -1.27 7.90
CA THR A 146 -5.59 -0.05 8.45
C THR A 146 -4.60 0.72 9.33
N PHE A 147 -3.74 0.03 10.10
CA PHE A 147 -2.63 0.65 10.83
C PHE A 147 -1.65 1.37 9.91
N ILE A 148 -1.21 0.75 8.81
CA ILE A 148 -0.32 1.38 7.81
C ILE A 148 -1.00 2.59 7.15
N SER A 149 -2.30 2.49 6.86
CA SER A 149 -3.09 3.61 6.34
C SER A 149 -3.09 4.81 7.28
N GLU A 150 -3.30 4.59 8.58
CA GLU A 150 -3.29 5.69 9.57
C GLU A 150 -1.86 6.20 9.84
N LEU A 151 -0.82 5.36 9.79
CA LEU A 151 0.56 5.84 9.80
C LEU A 151 0.87 6.77 8.62
N SER A 152 0.43 6.40 7.42
CA SER A 152 0.56 7.26 6.24
C SER A 152 -0.19 8.58 6.44
N HIS A 153 -1.37 8.55 7.04
CA HIS A 153 -2.15 9.75 7.34
C HIS A 153 -1.43 10.67 8.34
N LEU A 154 -0.98 10.14 9.47
CA LEU A 154 -0.31 10.89 10.53
C LEU A 154 1.03 11.48 10.08
N THR A 155 1.78 10.77 9.23
CA THR A 155 3.11 11.22 8.76
C THR A 155 3.05 12.18 7.57
N THR A 156 2.03 12.08 6.72
CA THR A 156 1.95 12.85 5.48
C THR A 156 0.84 13.92 5.49
N GLY A 157 -0.01 13.91 6.51
CA GLY A 157 -1.16 14.81 6.64
C GLY A 157 -2.31 14.50 5.69
N ARG A 158 -2.28 13.36 4.97
CA ARG A 158 -3.35 12.93 4.06
C ARG A 158 -3.62 11.43 4.17
N ARG A 159 -4.90 11.04 4.24
CA ARG A 159 -5.30 9.64 4.03
C ARG A 159 -5.10 9.29 2.56
N SER A 160 -4.44 8.16 2.28
CA SER A 160 -4.36 7.65 0.91
C SER A 160 -5.77 7.41 0.38
N LEU A 161 -6.09 7.95 -0.81
CA LEU A 161 -7.33 7.66 -1.52
C LEU A 161 -7.34 6.24 -2.12
N LEU A 162 -6.18 5.57 -2.14
CA LEU A 162 -5.94 4.28 -2.75
C LEU A 162 -5.40 3.31 -1.68
N GLY A 163 -6.31 2.84 -0.82
CA GLY A 163 -6.04 1.86 0.24
C GLY A 163 -7.35 1.28 0.77
N GLY A 164 -7.37 0.00 1.11
CA GLY A 164 -8.61 -0.72 1.45
C GLY A 164 -9.22 -0.34 2.80
N GLY A 165 -8.50 0.38 3.67
CA GLY A 165 -8.96 0.81 5.00
C GLY A 165 -9.64 2.19 5.06
N ALA A 166 -9.61 2.99 3.98
CA ALA A 166 -10.05 4.39 4.02
C ALA A 166 -11.54 4.58 4.35
N TRP A 167 -12.38 3.54 4.19
CA TRP A 167 -13.80 3.58 4.54
C TRP A 167 -14.07 3.33 6.04
N GLU A 168 -13.09 2.85 6.78
CA GLU A 168 -13.23 2.45 8.19
C GLU A 168 -13.04 3.61 9.17
N SER A 169 -13.07 4.88 8.77
CA SER A 169 -12.65 5.99 9.64
C SER A 169 -13.77 6.66 10.46
N LYS A 170 -14.69 5.88 11.06
CA LYS A 170 -15.80 6.40 11.89
C LYS A 170 -15.59 6.05 13.37
N PRO A 171 -16.22 6.75 14.33
CA PRO A 171 -16.14 6.33 15.73
C PRO A 171 -16.63 4.89 15.93
N GLY A 172 -15.93 4.12 16.76
CA GLY A 172 -16.19 2.72 17.08
C GLY A 172 -15.69 1.70 16.05
N THR A 173 -15.02 2.12 14.98
CA THR A 173 -14.50 1.22 13.94
C THR A 173 -13.06 0.80 14.20
N LEU A 174 -12.60 -0.15 13.38
CA LEU A 174 -11.19 -0.52 13.32
C LEU A 174 -10.29 0.67 12.96
N GLY A 175 -10.72 1.57 12.07
CA GLY A 175 -9.94 2.76 11.72
C GLY A 175 -9.64 3.68 12.90
N GLU A 176 -10.63 3.97 13.75
CA GLU A 176 -10.38 4.78 14.96
C GLU A 176 -9.41 4.10 15.93
N LYS A 177 -9.56 2.78 16.12
CA LYS A 177 -8.65 1.98 16.96
C LYS A 177 -7.22 2.04 16.42
N MET A 178 -7.06 1.80 15.13
CA MET A 178 -5.76 1.82 14.46
C MET A 178 -5.14 3.21 14.43
N GLU A 179 -5.92 4.28 14.34
CA GLU A 179 -5.42 5.66 14.43
C GLU A 179 -4.77 5.93 15.80
N ARG A 180 -5.42 5.49 16.90
CA ARG A 180 -4.83 5.59 18.24
C ARG A 180 -3.55 4.76 18.38
N VAL A 181 -3.59 3.50 17.96
CA VAL A 181 -2.40 2.61 18.03
C VAL A 181 -1.25 3.16 17.18
N ALA A 182 -1.54 3.66 15.97
CA ALA A 182 -0.57 4.30 15.08
C ALA A 182 0.05 5.54 15.72
N TRP A 183 -0.74 6.38 16.37
CA TRP A 183 -0.26 7.54 17.09
C TRP A 183 0.66 7.15 18.26
N SER A 184 0.23 6.22 19.11
CA SER A 184 1.00 5.75 20.26
C SER A 184 2.32 5.10 19.84
N ARG A 185 2.31 4.29 18.77
CA ARG A 185 3.52 3.69 18.21
C ARG A 185 4.46 4.75 17.63
N LEU A 186 3.93 5.73 16.91
CA LEU A 186 4.73 6.86 16.39
C LEU A 186 5.39 7.64 17.53
N GLN A 187 4.65 7.95 18.59
CA GLN A 187 5.21 8.60 19.78
C GLN A 187 6.28 7.75 20.47
N GLN A 188 6.08 6.44 20.57
CA GLN A 188 7.06 5.52 21.14
C GLN A 188 8.36 5.55 20.33
N VAL A 189 8.28 5.44 19.01
CA VAL A 189 9.47 5.49 18.13
C VAL A 189 10.12 6.86 18.18
N LEU A 190 9.37 7.97 18.20
CA LEU A 190 9.96 9.32 18.32
C LEU A 190 10.62 9.58 19.68
N LYS A 191 10.09 8.97 20.75
CA LYS A 191 10.60 9.16 22.12
C LYS A 191 11.82 8.29 22.42
N TYR A 192 11.87 7.07 21.86
CA TYR A 192 12.90 6.08 22.17
C TYR A 192 13.80 5.74 20.98
N GLY A 193 13.52 6.28 19.78
CA GLY A 193 14.32 6.13 18.58
C GLY A 193 15.60 6.96 18.66
N LYS A 194 16.71 6.25 18.84
CA LYS A 194 18.06 6.63 18.40
C LYS A 194 18.53 5.59 17.40
#